data_AF-A0A964LPA5-F1
#
_entry.id   AF-A0A964LPA5-F1
#
_cell.length_a   1.000
_cell.length_b   1.000
_cell.length_c   1.000
_cell.angle_alpha   90.00
_cell.angle_beta   90.00
_cell.angle_gamma   90.00
#
_symmetry.space_group_name_H-M   'P 1'
#
loop_
_entity.id
_entity.type
_entity.pdbx_description
1 polymer ?
#
loop_
_entity_poly.entity_id
_entity_poly.type
_entity_poly.pdbx_seq_one_letter_code
_entity_poly.pdbx_strand_id
1 'polypeptide(L)'
;MLVIDPAWGGKVQFYELLFGIWTVYIFLVLMWEKVLRATLPEWKYVLLNFMGAGAFWINHYFQKAPLWFTLLNAYTAIFLAVWWWVAVRGQPRSAGWKVGALFGAIVYTVAFIGFEQLSRFGVERYGVNEFWFMAASFFGFIGVILWRAGSDRA
;
A
#
# COMPACT_ATOMS: atom_id res chain seq x y z
N MET A 1 20.02 22.99 6.74
CA MET A 1 19.09 21.89 7.06
C MET A 1 17.76 22.26 6.43
N LEU A 2 17.24 21.49 5.48
CA LEU A 2 15.88 21.71 4.96
C LEU A 2 14.91 21.21 6.03
N VAL A 3 14.28 22.12 6.76
CA VAL A 3 13.29 21.78 7.79
C VAL A 3 11.92 21.80 7.13
N ILE A 4 11.18 20.68 7.22
CA ILE A 4 9.78 20.62 6.77
C ILE A 4 8.95 21.43 7.76
N ASP A 5 8.08 22.31 7.25
CA ASP A 5 7.17 23.09 8.09
C ASP A 5 6.20 22.16 8.84
N PRO A 6 6.22 22.12 10.18
CA PRO A 6 5.32 21.28 10.97
C PRO A 6 3.84 21.58 10.72
N ALA A 7 3.50 22.80 10.28
CA ALA A 7 2.12 23.17 9.94
C ALA A 7 1.60 22.43 8.70
N TRP A 8 2.48 21.89 7.85
CA TRP A 8 2.10 21.08 6.69
C TRP A 8 1.66 19.66 7.06
N GLY A 9 1.96 19.22 8.29
CA GLY A 9 1.68 17.89 8.79
C GLY A 9 0.21 17.48 8.69
N GLY A 10 0.00 16.25 8.23
CA GLY A 10 -1.31 15.64 8.08
C GLY A 10 -1.77 14.82 9.28
N LYS A 11 -2.92 14.17 9.13
CA LYS A 11 -3.52 13.36 10.20
C LYS A 11 -3.02 11.91 10.22
N VAL A 12 -2.54 11.39 9.09
CA VAL A 12 -2.08 10.00 8.98
C VAL A 12 -0.87 9.80 9.88
N GLN A 13 -0.91 8.79 10.75
CA GLN A 13 0.17 8.45 11.68
C GLN A 13 0.90 7.17 11.25
N PHE A 14 2.09 6.97 11.80
CA PHE A 14 2.95 5.84 11.44
C PHE A 14 2.33 4.47 11.74
N TYR A 15 1.57 4.33 12.84
CA TYR A 15 0.90 3.06 13.17
C TYR A 15 -0.13 2.67 12.10
N GLU A 16 -0.76 3.65 11.42
CA GLU A 16 -1.71 3.40 10.34
C GLU A 16 -1.00 2.81 9.13
N LEU A 17 0.14 3.41 8.75
CA LEU A 17 1.00 2.87 7.69
C LEU A 17 1.44 1.46 8.03
N LEU A 18 1.98 1.26 9.24
CA LEU A 18 2.56 -0.01 9.64
C LEU A 18 1.52 -1.13 9.65
N PHE A 19 0.29 -0.83 10.06
CA PHE A 19 -0.81 -1.79 10.02
C PHE A 19 -1.36 -2.01 8.61
N GLY A 20 -1.49 -0.95 7.83
CA GLY A 20 -1.97 -1.01 6.45
C GLY A 20 -1.04 -1.78 5.52
N ILE A 21 0.28 -1.65 5.68
CA ILE A 21 1.24 -2.15 4.69
C ILE A 21 1.33 -3.69 4.65
N TRP A 22 1.24 -4.39 5.79
CA TRP A 22 1.30 -5.86 5.79
C TRP A 22 -0.05 -6.48 5.42
N THR A 23 -1.15 -5.85 5.83
CA THR A 23 -2.51 -6.29 5.48
C THR A 23 -2.79 -6.11 3.99
N VAL A 24 -2.41 -4.95 3.43
CA VAL A 24 -2.58 -4.68 2.00
C VAL A 24 -1.61 -5.50 1.14
N TYR A 25 -0.47 -5.94 1.68
CA TYR A 25 0.39 -6.91 0.99
C TYR A 25 -0.35 -8.23 0.72
N ILE A 26 -1.03 -8.76 1.73
CA ILE A 26 -1.85 -9.98 1.58
C ILE A 26 -2.93 -9.74 0.51
N PHE A 27 -3.62 -8.62 0.58
CA PHE A 27 -4.62 -8.23 -0.41
C PHE A 27 -4.03 -8.19 -1.84
N LEU A 28 -2.88 -7.55 -2.01
CA LEU A 28 -2.17 -7.44 -3.28
C LEU A 28 -1.87 -8.82 -3.86
N VAL A 29 -1.28 -9.72 -3.05
CA VAL A 29 -0.97 -11.09 -3.46
C VAL A 29 -2.24 -11.84 -3.87
N LEU A 30 -3.30 -11.80 -3.06
CA LEU A 30 -4.56 -12.47 -3.36
C LEU A 30 -5.22 -11.92 -4.64
N MET A 31 -5.18 -10.61 -4.85
CA MET A 31 -5.69 -9.98 -6.06
C MET A 31 -4.95 -10.50 -7.30
N TRP A 32 -3.63 -10.56 -7.27
CA TRP A 32 -2.85 -11.02 -8.42
C TRP A 32 -2.96 -12.53 -8.64
N GLU A 33 -2.79 -13.34 -7.60
CA GLU A 33 -2.74 -14.80 -7.72
C GLU A 33 -4.12 -15.43 -7.90
N LYS A 34 -5.15 -14.93 -7.19
CA LYS A 34 -6.48 -15.57 -7.17
C LYS A 34 -7.47 -14.90 -8.10
N VAL A 35 -7.52 -13.56 -8.11
CA VAL A 35 -8.51 -12.81 -8.91
C VAL A 35 -8.03 -12.64 -10.35
N LEU A 36 -6.86 -12.02 -10.53
CA LEU A 36 -6.27 -11.78 -11.84
C LEU A 36 -5.64 -13.05 -12.46
N ARG A 37 -5.38 -14.07 -11.63
CA ARG A 37 -4.77 -15.35 -12.00
C ARG A 37 -3.46 -15.15 -12.76
N ALA A 38 -2.62 -14.25 -12.27
CA ALA A 38 -1.33 -13.91 -12.83
C ALA A 38 -0.33 -13.70 -11.69
N THR A 39 0.27 -14.80 -11.23
CA THR A 39 1.32 -14.75 -10.21
C THR A 39 2.49 -13.90 -10.67
N LEU A 40 2.93 -13.00 -9.81
CA LEU A 40 4.13 -12.20 -10.02
C LEU A 40 5.31 -12.79 -9.22
N PRO A 41 6.56 -12.62 -9.69
CA PRO A 41 7.72 -12.81 -8.84
C PRO A 41 7.65 -11.93 -7.59
N GLU A 42 8.10 -12.46 -6.45
CA GLU A 42 7.91 -11.83 -5.14
C GLU A 42 8.43 -10.38 -5.06
N TRP A 43 9.57 -10.10 -5.68
CA TRP A 43 10.15 -8.76 -5.72
C TRP A 43 9.19 -7.71 -6.32
N LYS A 44 8.30 -8.12 -7.23
CA LYS A 44 7.29 -7.21 -7.81
C LYS A 44 6.23 -6.87 -6.77
N TYR A 45 5.75 -7.83 -5.98
CA TYR A 45 4.82 -7.55 -4.90
C TYR A 45 5.43 -6.58 -3.88
N VAL A 46 6.68 -6.84 -3.47
CA VAL A 46 7.41 -5.97 -2.55
C VAL A 46 7.54 -4.56 -3.11
N LEU A 47 7.97 -4.41 -4.37
CA LEU A 47 8.12 -3.10 -5.00
C LEU A 47 6.79 -2.35 -5.11
N LEU A 48 5.74 -3.00 -5.59
CA LEU A 48 4.42 -2.36 -5.72
C LEU A 48 3.88 -1.93 -4.35
N ASN A 49 4.07 -2.77 -3.32
CA ASN A 49 3.61 -2.47 -1.97
C ASN A 49 4.39 -1.30 -1.35
N PHE A 50 5.71 -1.29 -1.55
CA PHE A 50 6.58 -0.19 -1.13
C PHE A 50 6.21 1.13 -1.82
N MET A 51 5.97 1.10 -3.14
CA MET A 51 5.51 2.28 -3.87
C MET A 51 4.13 2.74 -3.38
N GLY A 52 3.21 1.80 -3.09
CA GLY A 52 1.91 2.10 -2.47
C GLY A 52 2.04 2.87 -1.15
N ALA A 53 2.97 2.45 -0.30
CA ALA A 53 3.26 3.13 0.96
C ALA A 53 3.82 4.55 0.79
N GLY A 54 4.37 4.91 -0.37
CA GLY A 54 4.89 6.27 -0.62
C GLY A 54 3.86 7.39 -0.47
N ALA A 55 2.56 7.10 -0.65
CA ALA A 55 1.48 8.05 -0.39
C ALA A 55 1.47 8.54 1.07
N PHE A 56 1.93 7.71 2.01
CA PHE A 56 2.06 8.07 3.41
C PHE A 56 2.96 9.28 3.60
N TRP A 57 4.14 9.35 2.96
CA TRP A 57 5.05 10.50 3.14
C TRP A 57 4.39 11.81 2.73
N ILE A 58 3.65 11.80 1.63
CA ILE A 58 2.95 12.99 1.14
C ILE A 58 1.86 13.41 2.13
N ASN A 59 1.06 12.46 2.61
CA ASN A 59 -0.04 12.75 3.52
C ASN A 59 0.37 12.93 4.98
N HIS A 60 1.55 12.47 5.38
CA HIS A 60 2.06 12.68 6.73
C HIS A 60 2.77 14.02 6.84
N TYR A 61 3.65 14.35 5.88
CA TYR A 61 4.50 15.55 5.95
C TYR A 61 3.94 16.77 5.21
N PHE A 62 3.17 16.56 4.14
CA PHE A 62 2.81 17.64 3.21
C PHE A 62 1.31 17.84 3.01
N GLN A 63 0.43 17.21 3.80
CA GLN A 63 -1.01 17.23 3.57
C GLN A 63 -1.62 18.64 3.50
N LYS A 64 -1.09 19.57 4.28
CA LYS A 64 -1.56 20.97 4.33
C LYS A 64 -0.63 21.92 3.56
N ALA A 65 0.39 21.40 2.88
CA ALA A 65 1.30 22.22 2.09
C ALA A 65 0.59 22.75 0.83
N PRO A 66 0.92 23.95 0.33
CA PRO A 66 0.37 24.48 -0.92
C PRO A 66 0.58 23.58 -2.14
N LEU A 67 1.66 22.79 -2.12
CA LEU A 67 2.06 21.87 -3.19
C LEU A 67 1.55 20.43 -3.00
N TRP A 68 0.70 20.17 -2.00
CA TRP A 68 0.21 18.83 -1.66
C TRP A 68 -0.41 18.11 -2.86
N PHE A 69 -1.35 18.75 -3.56
CA PHE A 69 -2.02 18.17 -4.73
C PHE A 69 -1.02 17.84 -5.85
N THR A 70 -0.01 18.68 -6.05
CA THR A 70 1.03 18.44 -7.05
C THR A 70 1.85 17.20 -6.69
N LEU A 71 2.28 17.06 -5.43
CA LEU A 71 3.00 15.87 -4.98
C LEU A 71 2.14 14.61 -5.11
N LEU A 72 0.87 14.68 -4.68
CA LEU A 72 -0.03 13.55 -4.71
C LEU A 72 -0.28 13.07 -6.14
N ASN A 73 -0.57 13.99 -7.07
CA ASN A 73 -0.78 13.66 -8.47
C ASN A 73 0.49 13.12 -9.15
N ALA A 74 1.66 13.72 -8.87
CA ALA A 74 2.93 13.25 -9.40
C ALA A 74 3.23 11.83 -8.91
N TYR A 75 3.03 11.57 -7.62
CA TYR A 75 3.13 10.25 -7.03
C TYR A 75 2.16 9.25 -7.68
N THR A 76 0.89 9.60 -7.85
CA THR A 76 -0.10 8.72 -8.47
C THR A 76 0.29 8.37 -9.90
N ALA A 77 0.75 9.34 -10.70
CA ALA A 77 1.22 9.08 -12.06
C ALA A 77 2.42 8.13 -12.08
N ILE A 78 3.40 8.34 -11.19
CA ILE A 78 4.57 7.46 -11.04
C ILE A 78 4.12 6.05 -10.62
N PHE A 79 3.24 5.94 -9.62
CA PHE A 79 2.73 4.66 -9.13
C PHE A 79 2.02 3.87 -10.23
N LEU A 80 1.12 4.52 -10.99
CA LEU A 80 0.42 3.88 -12.11
C LEU A 80 1.37 3.47 -13.24
N ALA A 81 2.37 4.29 -13.53
CA ALA A 81 3.40 3.94 -14.51
C ALA A 81 4.19 2.72 -14.05
N VAL A 82 4.66 2.69 -12.80
CA VAL A 82 5.38 1.53 -12.23
C VAL A 82 4.48 0.28 -12.24
N TRP A 83 3.22 0.41 -11.83
CA TRP A 83 2.25 -0.69 -11.86
C TRP A 83 2.09 -1.28 -13.26
N TRP A 84 1.89 -0.42 -14.26
CA TRP A 84 1.80 -0.84 -15.65
C TRP A 84 3.07 -1.55 -16.12
N TRP A 85 4.23 -0.95 -15.89
CA TRP A 85 5.50 -1.43 -16.40
C TRP A 85 5.98 -2.73 -15.75
N VAL A 86 5.82 -2.84 -14.43
CA VAL A 86 6.31 -3.97 -13.65
C VAL A 86 5.35 -5.14 -13.71
N ALA A 87 4.04 -4.88 -13.62
CA ALA A 87 3.06 -5.93 -13.33
C ALA A 87 2.16 -6.30 -14.52
N VAL A 88 1.75 -5.31 -15.34
CA VAL A 88 0.68 -5.49 -16.33
C VAL A 88 1.20 -5.70 -17.76
N ARG A 89 2.07 -4.82 -18.26
CA ARG A 89 2.32 -4.69 -19.70
C ARG A 89 2.85 -5.96 -20.37
N GLY A 90 3.72 -6.68 -19.65
CA GLY A 90 4.42 -7.89 -20.13
C GLY A 90 3.59 -9.17 -20.01
N GLN A 91 2.37 -9.10 -19.49
CA GLN A 91 1.52 -10.27 -19.33
C GLN A 91 0.95 -10.72 -20.70
N PRO A 92 0.97 -12.03 -21.01
CA PRO A 92 0.39 -12.59 -22.24
C PRO A 92 -1.14 -12.71 -22.10
N ARG A 93 -1.80 -11.57 -21.85
CA ARG A 93 -3.24 -11.45 -21.58
C ARG A 93 -3.87 -10.43 -22.52
N SER A 94 -5.20 -10.51 -22.68
CA SER A 94 -5.96 -9.61 -23.56
C SER A 94 -5.89 -8.16 -23.10
N ALA A 95 -6.17 -7.21 -24.00
CA ALA A 95 -6.22 -5.79 -23.68
C ALA A 95 -7.25 -5.48 -22.57
N GLY A 96 -8.43 -6.11 -22.61
CA GLY A 96 -9.44 -5.97 -21.56
C GLY A 96 -8.95 -6.43 -20.19
N TRP A 97 -8.21 -7.55 -20.13
CA TRP A 97 -7.59 -7.99 -18.89
C TRP A 97 -6.55 -6.98 -18.39
N LYS A 98 -5.74 -6.41 -19.28
CA LYS A 98 -4.73 -5.40 -18.93
C LYS A 98 -5.37 -4.12 -18.36
N VAL A 99 -6.48 -3.68 -18.93
CA VAL A 99 -7.27 -2.55 -18.38
C VAL A 99 -7.80 -2.90 -16.99
N GLY A 100 -8.36 -4.10 -16.81
CA GLY A 100 -8.81 -4.56 -15.50
C GLY A 100 -7.68 -4.66 -14.46
N ALA A 101 -6.51 -5.17 -14.85
CA ALA A 101 -5.34 -5.25 -13.98
C ALA A 101 -4.76 -3.87 -13.63
N LEU A 102 -4.88 -2.89 -14.52
CA LEU A 102 -4.53 -1.49 -14.23
C LEU A 102 -5.52 -0.86 -13.24
N PHE A 103 -6.83 -1.13 -13.39
CA PHE A 103 -7.84 -0.74 -12.40
C PHE A 103 -7.58 -1.36 -11.02
N GLY A 104 -6.93 -2.53 -10.98
CA GLY A 104 -6.44 -3.15 -9.75
C GLY A 104 -5.54 -2.25 -8.90
N ALA A 105 -4.81 -1.28 -9.49
CA ALA A 105 -4.04 -0.30 -8.74
C ALA A 105 -4.94 0.60 -7.86
N ILE A 106 -6.09 1.01 -8.40
CA ILE A 106 -7.09 1.82 -7.66
C ILE A 106 -7.70 0.98 -6.54
N VAL A 107 -8.10 -0.25 -6.85
CA VAL A 107 -8.68 -1.17 -5.85
C VAL A 107 -7.69 -1.44 -4.72
N TYR A 108 -6.42 -1.66 -5.05
CA TYR A 108 -5.33 -1.79 -4.08
C TYR A 108 -5.20 -0.54 -3.20
N THR A 109 -5.21 0.68 -3.78
CA THR A 109 -5.15 1.93 -3.00
C THR A 109 -6.35 2.08 -2.06
N VAL A 110 -7.56 1.75 -2.51
CA VAL A 110 -8.75 1.78 -1.65
C VAL A 110 -8.63 0.78 -0.50
N ALA A 111 -8.11 -0.43 -0.76
CA ALA A 111 -7.86 -1.43 0.28
C ALA A 111 -6.82 -0.93 1.29
N PHE A 112 -5.73 -0.31 0.83
CA PHE A 112 -4.71 0.28 1.69
C PHE A 112 -5.35 1.31 2.64
N ILE A 113 -6.04 2.30 2.08
CA ILE A 113 -6.71 3.35 2.87
C ILE A 113 -7.72 2.72 3.84
N GLY A 114 -8.44 1.69 3.42
CA GLY A 114 -9.36 0.95 4.29
C GLY A 114 -8.69 0.35 5.53
N PHE A 115 -7.52 -0.27 5.37
CA PHE A 115 -6.75 -0.81 6.50
C PHE A 115 -6.15 0.28 7.39
N GLU A 116 -5.69 1.40 6.81
CA GLU A 116 -5.27 2.57 7.59
C GLU A 116 -6.43 3.08 8.46
N GLN A 117 -7.60 3.30 7.84
CA GLN A 117 -8.80 3.77 8.53
C GLN A 117 -9.27 2.78 9.60
N LEU A 118 -9.10 1.46 9.41
CA LEU A 118 -9.44 0.47 10.42
C LEU A 118 -8.61 0.66 11.70
N SER A 119 -7.29 0.85 11.57
CA SER A 119 -6.42 1.09 12.71
C SER A 119 -6.74 2.42 13.39
N ARG A 120 -6.93 3.49 12.60
CA ARG A 120 -7.34 4.80 13.09
C ARG A 120 -8.66 4.74 13.84
N PHE A 121 -9.65 4.02 13.32
CA PHE A 121 -10.93 3.84 13.98
C PHE A 121 -10.77 3.14 15.34
N GLY A 122 -9.90 2.13 15.42
CA GLY A 122 -9.51 1.50 16.69
C GLY A 122 -8.95 2.48 17.72
N VAL A 123 -8.04 3.35 17.30
CA VAL A 123 -7.41 4.34 18.19
C VAL A 123 -8.38 5.46 18.55
N GLU A 124 -8.97 6.14 17.57
CA GLU A 124 -9.77 7.35 17.76
C GLU A 124 -11.16 7.07 18.35
N ARG A 125 -11.78 5.91 18.08
CA ARG A 125 -13.15 5.61 18.53
C ARG A 125 -13.23 4.63 19.68
N TYR A 126 -12.29 3.69 19.78
CA TYR A 126 -12.28 2.69 20.86
C TYR A 126 -11.16 2.90 21.89
N GLY A 127 -10.32 3.93 21.72
CA GLY A 127 -9.25 4.23 22.67
C GLY A 127 -8.17 3.16 22.74
N VAL A 128 -8.06 2.32 21.71
CA VAL A 128 -6.98 1.33 21.62
C VAL A 128 -5.67 2.09 21.49
N ASN A 129 -4.68 1.77 22.34
CA ASN A 129 -3.37 2.39 22.20
C ASN A 129 -2.70 1.98 20.89
N GLU A 130 -2.10 2.93 20.17
CA GLU A 130 -1.36 2.69 18.91
C GLU A 130 -0.30 1.59 19.03
N PHE A 131 0.26 1.40 20.23
CA PHE A 131 1.19 0.32 20.55
C PHE A 131 0.66 -1.05 20.13
N TRP A 132 -0.63 -1.32 20.33
CA TRP A 132 -1.22 -2.62 20.00
C TRP A 132 -1.31 -2.85 18.50
N PHE A 133 -1.62 -1.81 17.71
CA PHE A 133 -1.59 -1.90 16.25
C PHE A 133 -0.17 -2.11 15.74
N MET A 134 0.81 -1.42 16.34
CA MET A 134 2.22 -1.62 15.99
C MET A 134 2.69 -3.03 16.34
N ALA A 135 2.42 -3.50 17.56
CA ALA A 135 2.75 -4.86 18.00
C ALA A 135 2.11 -5.93 17.11
N ALA A 136 0.82 -5.79 16.80
CA ALA A 136 0.11 -6.67 15.87
C ALA A 136 0.76 -6.67 14.48
N SER A 137 1.25 -5.52 14.02
CA SER A 137 1.92 -5.43 12.72
C SER A 137 3.23 -6.20 12.68
N PHE A 138 4.04 -6.20 13.75
CA PHE A 138 5.25 -7.04 13.82
C PHE A 138 4.92 -8.53 13.68
N PHE A 139 3.90 -9.02 14.39
CA PHE A 139 3.43 -10.41 14.23
C PHE A 139 2.84 -10.65 12.84
N GLY A 140 2.11 -9.67 12.29
CA GLY A 140 1.54 -9.71 10.95
C GLY A 140 2.60 -9.89 9.86
N PHE A 141 3.70 -9.13 9.92
CA PHE A 141 4.83 -9.30 9.01
C PHE A 141 5.49 -10.66 9.13
N ILE A 142 5.70 -11.18 10.35
CA ILE A 142 6.22 -12.55 10.56
C ILE A 142 5.28 -13.56 9.89
N GLY A 143 3.97 -13.40 10.08
CA GLY A 143 2.95 -14.23 9.45
C GLY A 143 3.01 -14.18 7.92
N VAL A 144 3.17 -13.00 7.33
CA VAL A 144 3.35 -12.83 5.88
C VAL A 144 4.59 -13.58 5.39
N ILE A 145 5.73 -13.42 6.07
CA ILE A 145 6.98 -14.09 5.67
C ILE A 145 6.82 -15.61 5.72
N LEU A 146 6.26 -16.15 6.80
CA LEU A 146 6.04 -17.60 6.95
C LEU A 146 5.06 -18.13 5.89
N TRP A 147 4.00 -17.38 5.60
CA TRP A 147 3.03 -17.73 4.56
C TRP A 147 3.67 -17.76 3.16
N ARG A 148 4.45 -16.74 2.81
CA ARG A 148 5.13 -16.67 1.50
C ARG A 148 6.21 -17.74 1.36
N ALA A 149 7.00 -17.97 2.42
CA ALA A 149 8.00 -19.04 2.44
C ALA A 149 7.39 -20.45 2.28
N GLY A 150 6.18 -20.68 2.79
CA GLY A 150 5.44 -21.92 2.57
C GLY A 150 4.89 -22.05 1.14
N SER A 151 4.51 -20.93 0.52
CA SER A 151 3.95 -20.90 -0.84
C SER A 151 5.00 -21.17 -1.91
N ASP A 152 6.25 -20.77 -1.70
CA ASP A 152 7.37 -21.02 -2.63
C ASP A 152 7.84 -22.49 -2.64
N ARG A 153 7.43 -23.29 -1.65
CA ARG A 153 7.76 -24.72 -1.52
C ARG A 153 6.71 -25.65 -2.12
N ALA A 154 5.58 -25.12 -2.57
CA ALA A 154 4.44 -25.87 -3.12
C ALA A 154 4.39 -25.76 -4.65
#